data_AF-A0A370AYB0-F1
#
_entry.id   AF-A0A370AYB0-F1
#
_cell.length_a   1.000
_cell.length_b   1.000
_cell.length_c   1.000
_cell.angle_alpha   90.00
_cell.angle_beta   90.00
_cell.angle_gamma   90.00
#
_symmetry.space_group_name_H-M   'P 1'
#
loop_
_entity.id
_entity.type
_entity.pdbx_description
1 polymer ?
#
loop_
_entity_poly.entity_id
_entity_poly.type
_entity_poly.pdbx_seq_one_letter_code
_entity_poly.pdbx_strand_id
1 'polypeptide(L)'
;MRPTRAALLVVATALTPALLLTTPAFATGPTATSASTTVLATSETPVDEMSEDDLRIAVLRVLAREDSGRAVVREANKALDGTVEDLRAFLKTGYRLAQAEDDRVAIARILADPTISDALRAAAEEVIDGTPEELRYFVEVGQYEVDG
;
A
#
# COMPACT_ATOMS: atom_id res chain seq x y z
N MET A 1 4.28 19.15 -17.97
CA MET A 1 5.65 19.39 -17.48
C MET A 1 5.57 19.70 -15.99
N ARG A 2 6.09 18.82 -15.12
CA ARG A 2 6.04 18.96 -13.65
C ARG A 2 7.38 19.48 -13.10
N PRO A 3 7.37 20.36 -12.08
CA PRO A 3 8.54 21.14 -11.64
C PRO A 3 9.46 20.41 -10.63
N THR A 4 10.76 20.62 -10.85
CA THR A 4 11.89 20.83 -9.90
C THR A 4 11.97 20.09 -8.56
N ARG A 5 13.01 19.26 -8.44
CA ARG A 5 13.58 18.71 -7.19
C ARG A 5 14.33 19.80 -6.42
N ALA A 6 13.97 20.00 -5.15
CA ALA A 6 14.69 20.85 -4.22
C ALA A 6 15.67 20.00 -3.38
N ALA A 7 16.96 20.31 -3.49
CA ALA A 7 18.03 19.84 -2.61
C ALA A 7 18.24 20.87 -1.50
N LEU A 8 18.46 20.43 -0.25
CA LEU A 8 18.85 21.30 0.85
C LEU A 8 19.95 20.65 1.69
N LEU A 9 21.15 21.21 1.55
CA LEU A 9 22.38 21.03 2.32
C LEU A 9 22.31 21.84 3.61
N VAL A 10 22.75 21.31 4.76
CA VAL A 10 23.31 22.03 5.94
C VAL A 10 23.92 20.97 6.89
N VAL A 11 25.02 21.09 7.65
CA VAL A 11 26.27 21.89 7.73
C VAL A 11 27.19 21.07 8.66
N ALA A 12 28.49 21.04 8.38
CA ALA A 12 29.53 20.44 9.20
C ALA A 12 29.90 21.30 10.43
N THR A 13 30.15 20.68 11.58
CA THR A 13 31.05 21.24 12.61
C THR A 13 31.88 20.13 13.27
N ALA A 14 33.19 20.36 13.32
CA ALA A 14 34.20 19.49 13.90
C ALA A 14 34.40 19.79 15.39
N LEU A 15 34.69 18.76 16.21
CA LEU A 15 35.43 18.91 17.46
C LEU A 15 35.99 17.55 17.98
N THR A 16 37.27 17.29 17.75
CA THR A 16 38.15 16.41 18.57
C THR A 16 38.49 17.12 19.90
N PRO A 17 38.85 16.48 21.05
CA PRO A 17 39.71 15.28 21.15
C PRO A 17 39.49 14.31 22.38
N ALA A 18 40.34 13.26 22.41
CA ALA A 18 40.93 12.58 23.59
C ALA A 18 40.18 11.46 24.35
N LEU A 19 40.82 10.26 24.36
CA LEU A 19 41.14 9.35 25.51
C LEU A 19 41.39 7.92 24.95
N LEU A 20 42.64 7.54 24.67
CA LEU A 20 43.54 6.75 25.53
C LEU A 20 42.99 5.40 26.03
N LEU A 21 43.67 4.36 25.52
CA LEU A 21 44.07 3.09 26.15
C LEU A 21 43.06 1.94 26.37
N THR A 22 43.57 0.76 26.02
CA THR A 22 43.39 -0.57 26.62
C THR A 22 42.31 -1.51 26.08
N THR A 23 42.81 -2.68 25.68
CA THR A 23 42.11 -3.91 25.30
C THR A 23 41.60 -4.68 26.55
N PRO A 24 40.98 -5.86 26.38
CA PRO A 24 39.53 -6.14 26.34
C PRO A 24 38.98 -6.71 27.67
N ALA A 25 37.66 -6.63 27.90
CA ALA A 25 36.99 -7.38 28.95
C ALA A 25 35.65 -7.92 28.46
N PHE A 26 35.60 -9.21 28.10
CA PHE A 26 34.36 -9.96 27.94
C PHE A 26 33.79 -10.26 29.32
N ALA A 27 32.62 -9.68 29.63
CA ALA A 27 31.80 -10.06 30.77
C ALA A 27 30.31 -9.99 30.37
N THR A 28 29.76 -11.18 30.15
CA THR A 28 28.39 -11.63 30.43
C THR A 28 27.32 -10.58 30.78
N GLY A 29 26.26 -10.55 29.96
CA GLY A 29 24.92 -10.10 30.35
C GLY A 29 24.01 -9.86 29.14
N PRO A 30 22.88 -10.59 28.96
CA PRO A 30 21.94 -10.32 27.89
C PRO A 30 21.10 -9.10 28.28
N THR A 31 21.58 -7.90 27.98
CA THR A 31 20.72 -6.72 27.97
C THR A 31 19.88 -6.74 26.71
N ALA A 32 18.57 -6.86 26.92
CA ALA A 32 17.54 -6.80 25.90
C ALA A 32 17.89 -5.76 24.83
N THR A 33 17.93 -6.24 23.58
CA THR A 33 17.79 -5.41 22.39
C THR A 33 16.62 -4.46 22.62
N SER A 34 16.93 -3.18 22.88
CA SER A 34 16.03 -2.09 22.57
C SER A 34 15.83 -2.14 21.06
N ALA A 35 14.85 -2.92 20.63
CA ALA A 35 14.26 -2.76 19.32
C ALA A 35 13.60 -1.38 19.38
N SER A 36 14.32 -0.37 18.94
CA SER A 36 13.71 0.87 18.47
C SER A 36 12.87 0.46 17.27
N THR A 37 11.63 0.04 17.55
CA THR A 37 10.58 -0.07 16.56
C THR A 37 10.38 1.36 16.07
N THR A 38 11.04 1.71 14.97
CA THR A 38 10.67 2.86 14.17
C THR A 38 9.28 2.55 13.64
N VAL A 39 8.26 2.83 14.46
CA VAL A 39 6.91 3.02 13.98
C VAL A 39 7.01 4.22 13.05
N LEU A 40 7.01 3.94 11.75
CA LEU A 40 6.63 4.87 10.72
C LEU A 40 5.23 5.35 11.11
N ALA A 41 5.19 6.45 11.86
CA ALA A 41 4.00 7.24 12.05
C ALA A 41 3.68 7.86 10.68
N THR A 42 2.99 7.08 9.84
CA THR A 42 2.12 7.66 8.83
C THR A 42 1.12 8.49 9.61
N SER A 43 1.22 9.81 9.52
CA SER A 43 0.30 10.77 10.13
C SER A 43 -1.10 10.72 9.47
N GLU A 44 -1.70 9.54 9.43
CA GLU A 44 -3.14 9.34 9.24
C GLU A 44 -3.69 8.96 10.60
N THR A 45 -4.74 9.63 11.04
CA THR A 45 -5.54 9.19 12.19
C THR A 45 -5.86 7.71 11.98
N PRO A 46 -5.48 6.81 12.90
CA PRO A 46 -5.75 5.40 12.71
C PRO A 46 -7.26 5.19 12.58
N VAL A 47 -7.68 4.31 11.68
CA VAL A 47 -9.10 4.03 11.37
C VAL A 47 -9.92 3.71 12.64
N ASP A 48 -9.28 3.20 13.69
CA ASP A 48 -9.89 2.92 14.99
C ASP A 48 -10.31 4.17 15.78
N GLU A 49 -9.64 5.30 15.57
CA GLU A 49 -9.90 6.57 16.26
C GLU A 49 -10.88 7.46 15.49
N MET A 50 -11.17 7.12 14.22
CA MET A 50 -12.12 7.87 13.40
C MET A 50 -13.54 7.79 13.97
N SER A 51 -14.22 8.93 13.94
CA SER A 51 -15.66 8.98 14.25
C SER A 51 -16.45 8.21 13.20
N GLU A 52 -17.66 7.80 13.55
CA GLU A 52 -18.56 7.12 12.62
C GLU A 52 -18.84 7.95 11.35
N ASP A 53 -19.02 9.26 11.50
CA ASP A 53 -19.23 10.17 10.37
C ASP A 53 -17.99 10.23 9.46
N ASP A 54 -16.78 10.32 10.04
CA ASP A 54 -15.54 10.31 9.28
C ASP A 54 -15.33 8.97 8.54
N LEU A 55 -15.69 7.86 9.18
CA LEU A 55 -15.63 6.53 8.58
C LEU A 55 -16.59 6.44 7.38
N ARG A 56 -17.83 6.91 7.52
CA ARG A 56 -18.78 6.95 6.39
C ARG A 56 -18.28 7.83 5.27
N ILE A 57 -17.73 9.02 5.58
CA ILE A 57 -17.15 9.92 4.58
C ILE A 57 -15.98 9.25 3.85
N ALA A 58 -15.13 8.51 4.57
CA ALA A 58 -14.02 7.78 3.97
C ALA A 58 -14.51 6.68 3.02
N VAL A 59 -15.53 5.90 3.42
CA VAL A 59 -16.13 4.87 2.54
C VAL A 59 -16.81 5.49 1.32
N LEU A 60 -17.55 6.60 1.50
CA LEU A 60 -18.15 7.34 0.38
C LEU A 60 -17.09 7.92 -0.56
N ARG A 61 -15.94 8.35 -0.04
CA ARG A 61 -14.82 8.81 -0.86
C ARG A 61 -14.22 7.67 -1.68
N VAL A 62 -14.14 6.46 -1.13
CA VAL A 62 -13.76 5.27 -1.89
C VAL A 62 -14.75 5.07 -3.05
N LEU A 63 -16.05 5.05 -2.78
CA LEU A 63 -17.10 4.91 -3.79
C LEU A 63 -17.09 6.00 -4.87
N ALA A 64 -16.66 7.21 -4.52
CA ALA A 64 -16.61 8.35 -5.43
C ALA A 64 -15.45 8.30 -6.43
N ARG A 65 -14.50 7.35 -6.28
CA ARG A 65 -13.39 7.22 -7.23
C ARG A 65 -13.87 6.59 -8.53
N GLU A 66 -13.36 7.09 -9.66
CA GLU A 66 -13.72 6.60 -11.01
C GLU A 66 -13.29 5.14 -11.24
N ASP A 67 -12.25 4.67 -10.56
CA ASP A 67 -11.71 3.31 -10.63
C ASP A 67 -12.41 2.33 -9.65
N SER A 68 -13.49 2.75 -8.99
CA SER A 68 -14.25 1.87 -8.10
C SER A 68 -14.95 0.76 -8.88
N GLY A 69 -14.42 -0.45 -8.77
CA GLY A 69 -15.01 -1.62 -9.41
C GLY A 69 -16.25 -2.15 -8.69
N ARG A 70 -16.83 -3.22 -9.25
CA ARG A 70 -18.11 -3.78 -8.79
C ARG A 70 -17.99 -4.41 -7.41
N ALA A 71 -16.87 -5.06 -7.11
CA ALA A 71 -16.63 -5.68 -5.82
C ALA A 71 -16.42 -4.60 -4.75
N VAL A 72 -15.63 -3.56 -5.03
CA VAL A 72 -15.46 -2.40 -4.13
C VAL A 72 -16.80 -1.76 -3.80
N VAL A 73 -17.64 -1.51 -4.82
CA VAL A 73 -18.97 -0.93 -4.61
C VAL A 73 -19.85 -1.84 -3.74
N ARG A 74 -19.84 -3.15 -3.99
CA ARG A 74 -20.62 -4.13 -3.21
C ARG A 74 -20.22 -4.13 -1.74
N GLU A 75 -18.93 -4.26 -1.45
CA GLU A 75 -18.45 -4.34 -0.07
C GLU A 75 -18.54 -2.99 0.66
N ALA A 76 -18.36 -1.87 -0.05
CA ALA A 76 -18.54 -0.54 0.51
C ALA A 76 -20.00 -0.27 0.91
N ASN A 77 -20.97 -0.62 0.05
CA ASN A 77 -22.39 -0.49 0.40
C ASN A 77 -22.76 -1.39 1.60
N LYS A 78 -22.25 -2.63 1.62
CA LYS A 78 -22.44 -3.53 2.76
C LYS A 78 -21.89 -2.94 4.06
N ALA A 79 -20.75 -2.25 4.01
CA ALA A 79 -20.18 -1.57 5.18
C ALA A 79 -21.01 -0.34 5.60
N LEU A 80 -21.54 0.42 4.64
CA LEU A 80 -22.41 1.58 4.90
C LEU A 80 -23.76 1.19 5.52
N ASP A 81 -24.30 0.04 5.15
CA ASP A 81 -25.54 -0.52 5.70
C ASP A 81 -25.33 -1.23 7.06
N GLY A 82 -24.07 -1.41 7.48
CA GLY A 82 -23.66 -2.14 8.67
C GLY A 82 -23.38 -1.25 9.90
N THR A 83 -22.54 -1.76 10.80
CA THR A 83 -22.12 -1.04 12.01
C THR A 83 -20.82 -0.25 11.80
N VAL A 84 -20.42 0.52 12.82
CA VAL A 84 -19.13 1.24 12.84
C VAL A 84 -17.95 0.28 12.65
N GLU A 85 -18.04 -0.92 13.23
CA GLU A 85 -17.04 -1.97 13.08
C GLU A 85 -16.95 -2.47 11.63
N ASP A 86 -18.07 -2.56 10.92
CA ASP A 86 -18.09 -2.95 9.50
C ASP A 86 -17.41 -1.89 8.63
N LEU A 87 -17.66 -0.59 8.89
CA LEU A 87 -16.96 0.51 8.23
C LEU A 87 -15.44 0.44 8.48
N ARG A 88 -15.02 0.19 9.72
CA ARG A 88 -13.60 0.04 10.07
C ARG A 88 -12.98 -1.18 9.40
N ALA A 89 -13.66 -2.32 9.42
CA ALA A 89 -13.19 -3.57 8.82
C ALA A 89 -13.00 -3.41 7.30
N PHE A 90 -13.96 -2.72 6.65
CA PHE A 90 -13.85 -2.38 5.24
C PHE A 90 -12.62 -1.50 4.97
N LEU A 91 -12.48 -0.37 5.67
CA LEU A 91 -11.35 0.54 5.43
C LEU A 91 -9.98 -0.08 5.74
N LYS A 92 -9.88 -0.97 6.75
CA LYS A 92 -8.63 -1.64 7.11
C LYS A 92 -8.21 -2.74 6.14
N THR A 93 -9.18 -3.54 5.69
CA THR A 93 -8.90 -4.80 4.97
C THR A 93 -9.85 -5.06 3.83
N GLY A 94 -11.15 -4.82 4.01
CA GLY A 94 -12.17 -5.13 2.99
C GLY A 94 -11.94 -4.40 1.67
N TYR A 95 -11.51 -3.13 1.72
CA TYR A 95 -11.23 -2.33 0.54
C TYR A 95 -10.15 -2.99 -0.33
N ARG A 96 -9.00 -3.39 0.24
CA ARG A 96 -7.93 -4.05 -0.51
C ARG A 96 -8.38 -5.37 -1.14
N LEU A 97 -9.16 -6.17 -0.42
CA LEU A 97 -9.65 -7.45 -0.93
C LEU A 97 -10.65 -7.25 -2.07
N ALA A 98 -11.57 -6.32 -1.92
CA ALA A 98 -12.54 -5.99 -2.95
C ALA A 98 -11.86 -5.41 -4.20
N GLN A 99 -10.87 -4.55 -4.00
CA GLN A 99 -10.06 -4.00 -5.09
C GLN A 99 -9.31 -5.12 -5.84
N ALA A 100 -8.73 -6.09 -5.13
CA ALA A 100 -8.05 -7.23 -5.76
C ALA A 100 -9.01 -8.12 -6.58
N GLU A 101 -10.25 -8.29 -6.13
CA GLU A 101 -11.29 -8.99 -6.90
C GLU A 101 -11.59 -8.24 -8.20
N ASP A 102 -11.75 -6.92 -8.13
CA ASP A 102 -11.99 -6.09 -9.32
C ASP A 102 -10.80 -6.12 -10.29
N ASP A 103 -9.56 -6.13 -9.78
CA ASP A 103 -8.35 -6.24 -10.61
C ASP A 103 -8.24 -7.59 -11.31
N ARG A 104 -8.52 -8.70 -10.62
CA ARG A 104 -8.57 -10.03 -11.25
C ARG A 104 -9.61 -10.07 -12.36
N VAL A 105 -10.77 -9.45 -12.15
CA VAL A 105 -11.81 -9.35 -13.19
C VAL A 105 -11.32 -8.49 -14.36
N ALA A 106 -10.60 -7.40 -14.12
CA ALA A 106 -10.00 -6.59 -15.18
C ALA A 106 -9.00 -7.40 -16.01
N ILE A 107 -8.11 -8.15 -15.37
CA ILE A 107 -7.13 -9.01 -16.04
C ILE A 107 -7.82 -10.14 -16.82
N ALA A 108 -8.83 -10.78 -16.23
CA ALA A 108 -9.62 -11.80 -16.92
C ALA A 108 -10.31 -11.25 -18.17
N ARG A 109 -10.76 -9.98 -18.15
CA ARG A 109 -11.32 -9.31 -19.33
C ARG A 109 -10.26 -9.06 -20.41
N ILE A 110 -9.04 -8.68 -20.02
CA ILE A 110 -7.90 -8.55 -20.95
C ILE A 110 -7.65 -9.91 -21.62
N LEU A 111 -7.54 -10.99 -20.85
CA LEU A 111 -7.30 -12.34 -21.39
C LEU A 111 -8.42 -12.84 -22.33
N ALA A 112 -9.66 -12.40 -22.08
CA ALA A 112 -10.81 -12.72 -22.91
C ALA A 112 -10.85 -11.93 -24.23
N ASP A 113 -10.10 -10.84 -24.34
CA ASP A 113 -9.99 -10.08 -25.59
C ASP A 113 -9.13 -10.87 -26.60
N PRO A 114 -9.67 -11.20 -27.79
CA PRO A 114 -8.94 -11.96 -28.80
C PRO A 114 -7.87 -11.13 -29.53
N THR A 115 -7.80 -9.82 -29.31
CA THR A 115 -6.91 -8.89 -30.02
C THR A 115 -5.61 -8.57 -29.29
N ILE A 116 -5.45 -9.04 -28.05
CA ILE A 116 -4.23 -8.82 -27.25
C ILE A 116 -3.02 -9.53 -27.86
N SER A 117 -1.83 -8.97 -27.64
CA SER A 117 -0.57 -9.60 -28.03
C SER A 117 -0.29 -10.87 -27.20
N ASP A 118 0.47 -11.81 -27.77
CA ASP A 118 0.87 -13.03 -27.07
C ASP A 118 1.70 -12.72 -25.81
N ALA A 119 2.52 -11.67 -25.86
CA ALA A 119 3.29 -11.21 -24.72
C ALA A 119 2.38 -10.69 -23.59
N LEU A 120 1.37 -9.88 -23.93
CA LEU A 120 0.41 -9.36 -22.94
C LEU A 120 -0.43 -10.48 -22.34
N ARG A 121 -0.80 -11.47 -23.16
CA ARG A 121 -1.50 -12.68 -22.69
C ARG A 121 -0.67 -13.45 -21.67
N ALA A 122 0.60 -13.74 -21.98
CA ALA A 122 1.48 -14.47 -21.08
C ALA A 122 1.69 -13.73 -19.74
N ALA A 123 1.90 -12.40 -19.78
CA ALA A 123 2.07 -11.60 -18.57
C ALA A 123 0.78 -11.55 -17.71
N ALA A 124 -0.38 -11.43 -18.36
CA ALA A 124 -1.67 -11.46 -17.66
C ALA A 124 -1.95 -12.84 -17.01
N GLU A 125 -1.58 -13.94 -17.67
CA GLU A 125 -1.68 -15.31 -17.12
C GLU A 125 -0.77 -15.52 -15.91
N GLU A 126 0.40 -14.89 -15.86
CA GLU A 126 1.32 -14.97 -14.72
C GLU A 126 0.77 -14.24 -13.48
N VAL A 127 0.16 -13.07 -13.69
CA VAL A 127 -0.26 -12.18 -12.59
C VAL A 127 -1.65 -12.49 -12.03
N ILE A 128 -2.54 -13.14 -12.79
CA ILE A 128 -3.95 -13.31 -12.40
C ILE A 128 -4.15 -14.08 -11.07
N ASP A 129 -3.21 -14.95 -10.72
CA ASP A 129 -3.20 -15.70 -9.45
C ASP A 129 -2.29 -15.09 -8.38
N GLY A 130 -1.69 -13.93 -8.67
CA GLY A 130 -0.78 -13.20 -7.80
C GLY A 130 -1.44 -12.49 -6.62
N THR A 131 -0.61 -11.70 -5.93
CA THR A 131 -0.98 -10.85 -4.81
C THR A 131 -1.79 -9.62 -5.26
N PRO A 132 -2.64 -9.03 -4.39
CA PRO A 132 -3.33 -7.77 -4.67
C PRO A 132 -2.42 -6.67 -5.24
N GLU A 133 -1.19 -6.60 -4.74
CA GLU A 133 -0.20 -5.62 -5.17
C GLU A 133 0.29 -5.88 -6.60
N GLU A 134 0.53 -7.14 -6.97
CA GLU A 134 0.90 -7.54 -8.33
C GLU A 134 -0.25 -7.28 -9.33
N LEU A 135 -1.48 -7.62 -8.94
CA LEU A 135 -2.69 -7.38 -9.74
C LEU A 135 -2.86 -5.88 -10.02
N ARG A 136 -2.76 -5.03 -9.00
CA ARG A 136 -2.82 -3.57 -9.12
C ARG A 136 -1.71 -3.05 -10.02
N TYR A 137 -0.47 -3.49 -9.81
CA TYR A 137 0.67 -3.06 -10.63
C TYR A 137 0.46 -3.40 -12.11
N PHE A 138 -0.03 -4.59 -12.41
CA PHE A 138 -0.27 -5.01 -13.79
C PHE A 138 -1.37 -4.18 -14.46
N VAL A 139 -2.48 -3.94 -13.76
CA VAL A 139 -3.60 -3.13 -14.27
C VAL A 139 -3.20 -1.66 -14.48
N GLU A 140 -2.36 -1.10 -13.61
CA GLU A 140 -1.96 0.32 -13.69
C GLU A 140 -0.77 0.58 -14.63
N VAL A 141 0.22 -0.32 -14.64
CA VAL A 141 1.52 -0.11 -15.28
C VAL A 141 1.85 -1.24 -16.25
N GLY A 142 1.74 -2.49 -15.82
CA GLY A 142 2.22 -3.65 -16.56
C GLY A 142 1.65 -3.79 -17.96
N GLN A 143 0.37 -3.47 -18.15
CA GLN A 143 -0.26 -3.52 -19.49
C GLN A 143 0.40 -2.59 -20.53
N TYR A 144 1.07 -1.50 -20.10
CA TYR A 144 1.74 -0.54 -20.99
C TYR A 144 3.22 -0.86 -21.23
N GLU A 145 3.83 -1.69 -20.37
CA GLU A 145 5.23 -2.09 -20.51
C GLU A 145 5.40 -3.25 -21.50
N VAL A 146 4.36 -4.07 -21.69
CA VAL A 146 4.40 -5.24 -22.57
C VAL A 146 4.24 -4.89 -24.05
N ASP A 147 3.68 -3.71 -24.35
CA ASP A 147 3.56 -3.18 -25.71
C ASP A 147 4.80 -2.33 -26.14
N GLY A 148 5.84 -2.25 -25.29
CA GLY A 148 7.05 -1.42 -25.49
C GLY A 148 8.24 -2.12 -26.14
#